data_AF-A0A7J3J7H1-F1
#
_entry.id   AF-A0A7J3J7H1-F1
#
_cell.length_a   1.000
_cell.length_b   1.000
_cell.length_c   1.000
_cell.angle_alpha   90.00
_cell.angle_beta   90.00
_cell.angle_gamma   90.00
#
_symmetry.space_group_name_H-M   'P 1'
#
loop_
_entity.id
_entity.type
_entity.pdbx_description
1 polymer ?
#
loop_
_entity_poly.entity_id
_entity_poly.type
_entity_poly.pdbx_seq_one_letter_code
_entity_poly.pdbx_strand_id
1 'polypeptide(L)'
;MKRFLLMLVFAVLLFAMRVFEVKASGLVVVLPNHTGWRDALGYYRVSGEVENIGNNAVKDAWITATFYDASGNTIGTAYEHAYLKVLLPGRKSPFEVLLTTAAASQVHHYSLSVVATDTDPIPEGLEILSSSSYIESISGNLIVSGNIKNVASETAHTVKVIAAFYNESGYVVATSCSYLGSQDLGPNET
;
A
#
# COMPACT_ATOMS: atom_id res chain seq x y z
N MET A 1 -17.63 -18.61 -74.16
CA MET A 1 -16.77 -19.59 -73.47
C MET A 1 -16.67 -19.16 -72.01
N LYS A 2 -17.55 -19.62 -71.12
CA LYS A 2 -17.39 -20.81 -70.26
C LYS A 2 -15.99 -20.92 -69.64
N ARG A 3 -15.90 -20.64 -68.33
CA ARG A 3 -15.24 -21.43 -67.25
C ARG A 3 -15.45 -20.67 -65.91
N PHE A 4 -16.44 -21.09 -65.12
CA PHE A 4 -16.29 -21.91 -63.89
C PHE A 4 -15.66 -21.11 -62.74
N LEU A 5 -16.46 -20.53 -61.82
CA LEU A 5 -16.95 -21.16 -60.59
C LEU A 5 -15.80 -21.70 -59.70
N LEU A 6 -15.41 -20.88 -58.72
CA LEU A 6 -14.88 -21.31 -57.42
C LEU A 6 -15.56 -20.39 -56.39
N MET A 7 -16.74 -20.79 -55.90
CA MET A 7 -16.96 -21.26 -54.52
C MET A 7 -16.24 -20.38 -53.48
N LEU A 8 -16.97 -19.55 -52.73
CA LEU A 8 -17.47 -19.92 -51.38
C LEU A 8 -16.27 -20.39 -50.53
N VAL A 9 -15.63 -19.57 -49.70
CA VAL A 9 -16.12 -19.07 -48.41
C VAL A 9 -15.23 -17.88 -48.02
N PHE A 10 -15.71 -16.65 -48.13
CA PHE A 10 -15.12 -15.50 -47.44
C PHE A 10 -16.20 -14.75 -46.64
N ALA A 11 -17.16 -15.53 -46.15
CA ALA A 11 -18.13 -15.13 -45.17
C ALA A 11 -17.89 -16.02 -43.95
N VAL A 12 -17.84 -15.41 -42.77
CA VAL A 12 -17.67 -16.05 -41.45
C VAL A 12 -16.21 -16.38 -41.08
N LEU A 13 -15.36 -15.35 -40.97
CA LEU A 13 -14.31 -15.31 -39.95
C LEU A 13 -13.86 -13.85 -39.69
N LEU A 14 -14.83 -12.93 -39.61
CA LEU A 14 -14.71 -11.85 -38.63
C LEU A 14 -14.89 -12.52 -37.27
N PHE A 15 -13.88 -13.28 -36.85
CA PHE A 15 -13.67 -13.57 -35.45
C PHE A 15 -13.67 -12.19 -34.81
N ALA A 16 -14.74 -11.86 -34.09
CA ALA A 16 -14.76 -10.67 -33.29
C ALA A 16 -13.52 -10.81 -32.39
N MET A 17 -12.43 -10.14 -32.76
CA MET A 17 -11.37 -9.78 -31.83
C MET A 17 -12.08 -8.87 -30.84
N ARG A 18 -12.75 -9.51 -29.88
CA ARG A 18 -12.99 -8.95 -28.57
C ARG A 18 -11.57 -8.70 -28.08
N VAL A 19 -11.07 -7.49 -28.33
CA VAL A 19 -10.01 -6.94 -27.52
C VAL A 19 -10.65 -6.90 -26.15
N PHE A 20 -10.43 -7.95 -25.37
CA PHE A 20 -10.54 -7.81 -23.93
C PHE A 20 -9.53 -6.71 -23.63
N GLU A 21 -9.99 -5.58 -23.12
CA GLU A 21 -9.09 -4.69 -22.41
C GLU A 21 -8.37 -5.59 -21.42
N VAL A 22 -7.07 -5.84 -21.66
CA VAL A 22 -6.18 -6.19 -20.57
C VAL A 22 -6.11 -4.91 -19.78
N LYS A 23 -7.08 -4.73 -18.87
CA LYS A 23 -6.95 -3.71 -17.84
C LYS A 23 -5.62 -4.02 -17.17
N ALA A 24 -4.68 -3.09 -17.26
CA ALA A 24 -3.42 -3.22 -16.57
C ALA A 24 -3.73 -3.66 -15.13
N SER A 25 -3.20 -4.81 -14.74
CA SER A 25 -3.30 -5.32 -13.37
C SER A 25 -2.88 -4.20 -12.43
N GLY A 26 -3.58 -4.02 -11.31
CA GLY A 26 -3.29 -2.95 -10.36
C GLY A 26 -1.80 -2.86 -10.09
N LEU A 27 -1.19 -1.78 -10.56
CA LEU A 27 0.25 -1.60 -10.51
C LEU A 27 0.57 -0.88 -9.20
N VAL A 28 1.04 -1.64 -8.22
CA VAL A 28 1.54 -1.07 -6.96
C VAL A 28 3.04 -0.93 -7.05
N VAL A 29 3.55 0.23 -6.66
CA VAL A 29 4.98 0.52 -6.60
C VAL A 29 5.37 0.93 -5.19
N VAL A 30 6.58 0.56 -4.78
CA VAL A 30 7.21 1.13 -3.58
C VAL A 30 7.76 2.50 -3.97
N LEU A 31 7.38 3.54 -3.25
CA LEU A 31 7.88 4.90 -3.48
C LEU A 31 9.34 5.02 -3.00
N PRO A 32 10.19 5.80 -3.70
CA PRO A 32 11.60 5.96 -3.36
C PRO A 32 11.84 6.92 -2.18
N ASN A 33 10.92 6.94 -1.21
CA ASN A 33 10.93 7.82 -0.05
C ASN A 33 11.03 7.05 1.28
N HIS A 34 11.54 5.81 1.24
CA HIS A 34 11.68 4.96 2.41
C HIS A 34 12.98 5.25 3.19
N THR A 35 12.98 4.98 4.49
CA THR A 35 14.18 5.01 5.34
C THR A 35 14.34 3.71 6.10
N GLY A 36 15.58 3.35 6.40
CA GLY A 36 15.89 2.20 7.24
C GLY A 36 16.86 2.56 8.36
N TRP A 37 16.61 2.04 9.56
CA TRP A 37 17.42 2.32 10.73
C TRP A 37 17.38 1.14 11.71
N ARG A 38 18.39 1.07 12.58
CA ARG A 38 18.37 0.15 13.72
C ARG A 38 17.72 0.84 14.92
N ASP A 39 16.69 0.24 15.48
CA ASP A 39 15.99 0.77 16.66
C ASP A 39 16.73 0.46 17.97
N ALA A 40 16.21 0.97 19.08
CA ALA A 40 16.79 0.79 20.41
C ALA A 40 16.73 -0.66 20.93
N LEU A 41 15.87 -1.50 20.35
CA LEU A 41 15.78 -2.94 20.66
C LEU A 41 16.75 -3.77 19.80
N GLY A 42 17.46 -3.13 18.87
CA GLY A 42 18.41 -3.77 17.97
C GLY A 42 17.78 -4.32 16.69
N TYR A 43 16.48 -4.10 16.46
CA TYR A 43 15.81 -4.51 15.22
C TYR A 43 16.12 -3.51 14.11
N TYR A 44 16.21 -4.01 12.87
CA TYR A 44 16.32 -3.13 11.71
C TYR A 44 14.93 -2.86 11.15
N ARG A 45 14.51 -1.60 11.18
CA ARG A 45 13.22 -1.13 10.69
C ARG A 45 13.38 -0.50 9.32
N VAL A 46 12.37 -0.68 8.48
CA VAL A 46 12.22 0.05 7.22
C VAL A 46 10.80 0.61 7.15
N SER A 47 10.69 1.93 7.05
CA SER A 47 9.41 2.62 6.83
C SER A 47 9.39 3.25 5.45
N GLY A 48 8.23 3.20 4.80
CA GLY A 48 8.05 3.78 3.47
C GLY A 48 6.59 3.81 3.07
N GLU A 49 6.34 4.09 1.80
CA GLU A 49 5.01 4.09 1.21
C GLU A 49 4.95 3.26 -0.07
N VAL A 50 3.79 2.68 -0.30
CA VAL A 50 3.40 2.16 -1.60
C VAL A 50 2.33 3.04 -2.23
N GLU A 51 2.28 3.10 -3.55
CA GLU A 51 1.25 3.80 -4.31
C GLU A 51 0.64 2.85 -5.34
N ASN A 52 -0.69 2.85 -5.43
CA ASN A 52 -1.39 2.20 -6.54
C ASN A 52 -1.43 3.17 -7.72
N ILE A 53 -0.50 3.01 -8.66
CA ILE A 53 -0.42 3.79 -9.91
C ILE A 53 -1.21 3.13 -11.05
N GLY A 54 -1.93 2.04 -10.77
CA GLY A 54 -2.84 1.38 -11.70
C GLY A 54 -4.24 2.01 -11.73
N ASN A 55 -5.13 1.40 -12.51
CA ASN A 55 -6.51 1.87 -12.71
C ASN A 55 -7.55 1.07 -11.91
N ASN A 56 -7.15 -0.02 -11.26
CA ASN A 56 -8.04 -0.87 -10.47
C ASN A 56 -7.68 -0.75 -8.98
N ALA A 57 -8.66 -0.96 -8.11
CA ALA A 57 -8.39 -1.14 -6.70
C ALA A 57 -7.60 -2.45 -6.49
N VAL A 58 -6.69 -2.42 -5.54
CA VAL A 58 -5.91 -3.59 -5.12
C VAL A 58 -6.07 -3.82 -3.63
N LYS A 59 -5.89 -5.04 -3.19
CA LYS A 59 -5.84 -5.41 -1.78
C LYS A 59 -4.55 -6.13 -1.45
N ASP A 60 -4.30 -6.18 -0.14
CA ASP A 60 -3.22 -6.97 0.44
C ASP A 60 -1.87 -6.63 -0.23
N ALA A 61 -1.51 -5.34 -0.24
CA ALA A 61 -0.21 -4.91 -0.74
C ALA A 61 0.88 -5.42 0.21
N TRP A 62 1.56 -6.51 -0.17
CA TRP A 62 2.60 -7.18 0.59
C TRP A 62 3.97 -6.65 0.19
N ILE A 63 4.67 -6.06 1.16
CA ILE A 63 6.05 -5.60 1.01
C ILE A 63 6.96 -6.73 1.45
N THR A 64 7.95 -7.03 0.62
CA THR A 64 9.10 -7.87 0.96
C THR A 64 10.33 -6.98 1.08
N ALA A 65 10.99 -7.03 2.23
CA ALA A 65 12.30 -6.42 2.43
C ALA A 65 13.37 -7.50 2.47
N THR A 66 14.34 -7.45 1.55
CA THR A 66 15.53 -8.29 1.57
C THR A 66 16.71 -7.46 2.07
N PHE A 67 17.41 -7.98 3.08
CA PHE A 67 18.49 -7.28 3.77
C PHE A 67 19.84 -7.90 3.42
N TYR A 68 20.85 -7.05 3.25
CA TYR A 68 22.18 -7.44 2.80
C TYR A 68 23.27 -6.94 3.74
N ASP A 69 24.32 -7.75 3.89
CA ASP A 69 25.55 -7.31 4.54
C ASP A 69 26.41 -6.41 3.62
N ALA A 70 27.55 -5.95 4.12
CA ALA A 70 28.48 -5.09 3.37
C ALA A 70 29.15 -5.81 2.18
N SER A 71 29.15 -7.15 2.16
CA SER A 71 29.66 -7.95 1.05
C SER A 71 28.59 -8.24 -0.01
N GLY A 72 27.34 -7.82 0.22
CA GLY A 72 26.21 -8.06 -0.67
C GLY A 72 25.52 -9.41 -0.46
N ASN A 73 25.83 -10.15 0.60
CA ASN A 73 25.13 -11.41 0.89
C ASN A 73 23.77 -11.12 1.53
N THR A 74 22.74 -11.87 1.13
CA THR A 74 21.45 -11.85 1.82
C THR A 74 21.60 -12.40 3.23
N ILE A 75 21.25 -11.59 4.22
CA ILE A 75 21.32 -11.95 5.65
C ILE A 75 19.93 -12.12 6.28
N GLY A 76 18.88 -11.75 5.56
CA GLY A 76 17.50 -11.95 6.00
C GLY A 76 16.48 -11.39 5.03
N THR A 77 15.25 -11.85 5.20
CA THR A 77 14.07 -11.31 4.51
C THR A 77 12.95 -11.15 5.53
N ALA A 78 12.17 -10.08 5.42
CA ALA A 78 10.98 -9.85 6.21
C ALA A 78 9.83 -9.39 5.31
N TYR A 79 8.61 -9.60 5.78
CA TYR A 79 7.39 -9.36 5.01
C TYR A 79 6.36 -8.67 5.90
N GLU A 80 5.70 -7.65 5.38
CA GLU A 80 4.56 -7.00 6.05
C GLU A 80 3.62 -6.39 5.00
N HIS A 81 2.39 -6.11 5.38
CA HIS A 81 1.40 -5.44 4.56
C HIS A 81 1.51 -3.91 4.70
N ALA A 82 1.17 -3.20 3.63
CA ALA A 82 0.81 -1.80 3.76
C ALA A 82 -0.44 -1.67 4.66
N TYR A 83 -0.53 -0.57 5.41
CA TYR A 83 -1.56 -0.44 6.44
C TYR A 83 -3.00 -0.39 5.90
N LEU A 84 -3.22 0.21 4.71
CA LEU A 84 -4.50 0.15 4.01
C LEU A 84 -4.69 -1.24 3.40
N LYS A 85 -5.79 -1.89 3.78
CA LYS A 85 -6.17 -3.21 3.27
C LYS A 85 -6.53 -3.17 1.78
N VAL A 86 -7.27 -2.13 1.37
CA VAL A 86 -7.63 -1.86 -0.03
C VAL A 86 -7.05 -0.50 -0.40
N LEU A 87 -6.30 -0.46 -1.49
CA LEU A 87 -5.66 0.73 -2.03
C LEU A 87 -6.33 1.09 -3.36
N LEU A 88 -7.15 2.14 -3.34
CA LEU A 88 -7.79 2.66 -4.55
C LEU A 88 -6.75 3.28 -5.50
N PRO A 89 -7.05 3.40 -6.81
CA PRO A 89 -6.19 4.09 -7.77
C PRO A 89 -5.73 5.48 -7.28
N GLY A 90 -4.44 5.78 -7.44
CA GLY A 90 -3.81 7.04 -7.04
C GLY A 90 -3.65 7.23 -5.53
N ARG A 91 -4.01 6.24 -4.70
CA ARG A 91 -3.84 6.32 -3.24
C ARG A 91 -2.51 5.73 -2.81
N LYS A 92 -2.00 6.26 -1.70
CA LYS A 92 -0.79 5.79 -1.01
C LYS A 92 -1.16 5.08 0.29
N SER A 93 -0.32 4.14 0.69
CA SER A 93 -0.35 3.55 2.02
C SER A 93 1.05 3.42 2.58
N PRO A 94 1.29 3.86 3.82
CA PRO A 94 2.52 3.54 4.50
C PRO A 94 2.62 2.05 4.84
N PHE A 95 3.85 1.62 5.07
CA PHE A 95 4.21 0.31 5.61
C PHE A 95 5.39 0.45 6.58
N GLU A 96 5.55 -0.55 7.45
CA GLU A 96 6.76 -0.75 8.25
C GLU A 96 7.14 -2.23 8.21
N VAL A 97 8.39 -2.54 7.89
CA VAL A 97 8.93 -3.91 7.89
C VAL A 97 10.09 -3.99 8.89
N LEU A 98 10.16 -5.08 9.65
CA LEU A 98 11.18 -5.29 10.68
C LEU A 98 11.98 -6.57 10.44
N LEU A 99 13.30 -6.46 10.47
CA LEU A 99 14.19 -7.60 10.69
C LEU A 99 14.51 -7.69 12.18
N THR A 100 13.97 -8.71 12.85
CA THR A 100 14.09 -8.90 14.31
C THR A 100 15.17 -9.90 14.72
N THR A 101 15.84 -10.52 13.74
CA THR A 101 16.88 -11.52 13.99
C THR A 101 18.21 -10.85 14.37
N ALA A 102 19.15 -11.64 14.90
CA ALA A 102 20.50 -11.16 15.23
C ALA A 102 21.25 -10.54 14.01
N ALA A 103 20.85 -10.91 12.79
CA ALA A 103 21.38 -10.35 11.55
C ALA A 103 21.07 -8.85 11.38
N ALA A 104 20.10 -8.28 12.10
CA ALA A 104 19.78 -6.86 12.07
C ALA A 104 20.99 -5.94 12.32
N SER A 105 21.95 -6.39 13.13
CA SER A 105 23.20 -5.67 13.40
C SER A 105 24.18 -5.59 12.21
N GLN A 106 23.99 -6.45 11.19
CA GLN A 106 24.88 -6.59 10.04
C GLN A 106 24.31 -5.94 8.77
N VAL A 107 23.11 -5.37 8.84
CA VAL A 107 22.44 -4.75 7.68
C VAL A 107 23.25 -3.54 7.20
N HIS A 108 23.74 -3.63 5.97
CA HIS A 108 24.37 -2.53 5.26
C HIS A 108 23.37 -1.80 4.37
N HIS A 109 22.51 -2.56 3.67
CA HIS A 109 21.47 -2.03 2.79
C HIS A 109 20.33 -3.05 2.62
N TYR A 110 19.27 -2.63 1.94
CA TYR A 110 18.11 -3.47 1.66
C TYR A 110 17.53 -3.18 0.28
N SER A 111 16.70 -4.09 -0.21
CA SER A 111 15.85 -3.91 -1.38
C SER A 111 14.39 -4.18 -0.98
N LEU A 112 13.47 -3.53 -1.68
CA LEU A 112 12.04 -3.64 -1.45
C LEU A 112 11.34 -4.08 -2.72
N SER A 113 10.38 -4.98 -2.58
CA SER A 113 9.43 -5.32 -3.63
C SER A 113 8.02 -5.39 -3.07
N VAL A 114 7.03 -5.10 -3.90
CA VAL A 114 5.63 -5.17 -3.52
C VAL A 114 4.86 -6.07 -4.48
N VAL A 115 3.94 -6.85 -3.93
CA VAL A 115 2.92 -7.58 -4.69
C VAL A 115 1.56 -7.22 -4.11
N ALA A 116 0.54 -7.13 -4.95
CA ALA A 116 -0.83 -6.86 -4.55
C ALA A 116 -1.79 -7.65 -5.43
N THR A 117 -3.03 -7.81 -4.98
CA THR A 117 -4.06 -8.54 -5.73
C THR A 117 -5.17 -7.59 -6.14
N ASP A 118 -5.63 -7.67 -7.39
CA ASP A 118 -6.79 -6.91 -7.85
C ASP A 118 -8.03 -7.23 -6.98
N THR A 119 -8.87 -6.21 -6.74
CA THR A 119 -10.12 -6.34 -5.97
C THR A 119 -11.16 -5.34 -6.46
N ASP A 120 -12.41 -5.56 -6.08
CA ASP A 120 -13.45 -4.53 -6.22
C ASP A 120 -13.13 -3.33 -5.31
N PRO A 121 -13.42 -2.10 -5.76
CA PRO A 121 -13.22 -0.91 -4.95
C PRO A 121 -14.14 -0.91 -3.73
N ILE A 122 -13.69 -0.28 -2.65
CA ILE A 122 -14.50 -0.01 -1.45
C ILE A 122 -15.03 1.43 -1.48
N PRO A 123 -16.14 1.72 -0.78
CA PRO A 123 -16.65 3.08 -0.68
C PRO A 123 -15.63 4.06 -0.09
N GLU A 124 -15.55 5.25 -0.68
CA GLU A 124 -14.89 6.40 -0.07
C GLU A 124 -15.91 7.15 0.78
N GLY A 125 -15.58 7.41 2.05
CA GLY A 125 -16.54 8.05 2.95
C GLY A 125 -16.00 8.47 4.30
N LEU A 126 -14.72 8.22 4.60
CA LEU A 126 -14.13 8.67 5.85
C LEU A 126 -13.40 9.99 5.62
N GLU A 127 -13.85 11.04 6.30
CA GLU A 127 -13.28 12.39 6.22
C GLU A 127 -12.59 12.76 7.53
N ILE A 128 -11.36 13.25 7.46
CA ILE A 128 -10.70 13.85 8.62
C ILE A 128 -11.24 15.28 8.78
N LEU A 129 -12.03 15.52 9.83
CA LEU A 129 -12.61 16.83 10.10
C LEU A 129 -11.60 17.81 10.73
N SER A 130 -10.72 17.27 11.56
CA SER A 130 -9.71 18.05 12.28
C SER A 130 -8.56 17.16 12.70
N SER A 131 -7.34 17.68 12.70
CA SER A 131 -6.17 17.01 13.27
C SER A 131 -5.28 18.01 13.98
N SER A 132 -4.65 17.56 15.06
CA SER A 132 -3.58 18.29 15.75
C SER A 132 -2.49 17.31 16.19
N SER A 133 -1.33 17.85 16.54
CA SER A 133 -0.24 17.04 17.05
C SER A 133 0.51 17.75 18.16
N TYR A 134 1.00 16.99 19.14
CA TYR A 134 1.84 17.51 20.21
C TYR A 134 2.87 16.46 20.64
N ILE A 135 3.99 16.92 21.19
CA ILE A 135 4.96 16.04 21.83
C ILE A 135 4.53 15.83 23.28
N GLU A 136 4.30 14.58 23.67
CA GLU A 136 3.98 14.23 25.05
C GLU A 136 5.22 14.42 25.94
N SER A 137 5.08 15.18 27.01
CA SER A 137 6.23 15.62 27.84
C SER A 137 6.95 14.50 28.60
N ILE A 138 6.28 13.36 28.84
CA ILE A 138 6.84 12.25 29.62
C ILE A 138 7.58 11.27 28.71
N SER A 139 6.91 10.75 27.68
CA SER A 139 7.50 9.77 26.77
C SER A 139 8.36 10.40 25.68
N GLY A 140 8.14 11.68 25.37
CA GLY A 140 8.70 12.34 24.19
C GLY A 140 8.01 11.90 22.88
N ASN A 141 6.93 11.11 22.95
CA ASN A 141 6.24 10.63 21.77
C ASN A 141 5.46 11.76 21.08
N LEU A 142 5.48 11.74 19.75
CA LEU A 142 4.55 12.54 18.96
C LEU A 142 3.16 11.90 19.00
N ILE A 143 2.21 12.62 19.56
CA ILE A 143 0.80 12.25 19.55
C ILE A 143 0.11 13.01 18.42
N VAL A 144 -0.63 12.29 17.59
CA VAL A 144 -1.52 12.85 16.57
C VAL A 144 -2.95 12.50 16.97
N SER A 145 -3.81 13.50 17.07
CA SER A 145 -5.22 13.33 17.44
C SER A 145 -6.12 14.11 16.50
N GLY A 146 -7.35 13.63 16.32
CA GLY A 146 -8.29 14.22 15.38
C GLY A 146 -9.68 13.61 15.47
N ASN A 147 -10.58 14.17 14.68
CA ASN A 147 -11.96 13.69 14.54
C ASN A 147 -12.16 13.23 13.09
N ILE A 148 -12.84 12.11 12.91
CA ILE A 148 -13.13 11.52 11.59
C ILE A 148 -14.64 11.39 11.48
N LYS A 149 -15.22 11.74 10.34
CA LYS A 149 -16.65 11.54 10.07
C LYS A 149 -16.83 10.53 8.96
N ASN A 150 -17.83 9.66 9.12
CA ASN A 150 -18.33 8.86 8.00
C ASN A 150 -19.40 9.65 7.23
N VAL A 151 -19.09 10.10 6.02
CA VAL A 151 -20.01 10.80 5.12
C VAL A 151 -20.66 9.87 4.09
N ALA A 152 -20.30 8.58 4.07
CA ALA A 152 -20.98 7.60 3.24
C ALA A 152 -22.34 7.19 3.82
N SER A 153 -23.16 6.53 2.99
CA SER A 153 -24.45 5.98 3.39
C SER A 153 -24.37 4.63 4.11
N GLU A 154 -23.18 4.03 4.16
CA GLU A 154 -22.93 2.70 4.75
C GLU A 154 -22.09 2.83 6.02
N THR A 155 -22.22 1.88 6.94
CA THR A 155 -21.37 1.80 8.13
C THR A 155 -19.94 1.39 7.76
N ALA A 156 -18.96 2.15 8.24
CA ALA A 156 -17.56 1.78 8.13
C ALA A 156 -17.18 0.83 9.27
N HIS A 157 -16.56 -0.29 8.92
CA HIS A 157 -16.13 -1.32 9.88
C HIS A 157 -14.61 -1.35 10.00
N THR A 158 -14.11 -1.62 11.20
CA THR A 158 -12.68 -1.71 11.51
C THR A 158 -11.91 -0.47 11.06
N VAL A 159 -12.41 0.71 11.44
CA VAL A 159 -11.83 1.99 11.00
C VAL A 159 -10.42 2.16 11.57
N LYS A 160 -9.46 2.39 10.66
CA LYS A 160 -8.06 2.67 10.99
C LYS A 160 -7.74 4.14 10.76
N VAL A 161 -6.95 4.70 11.65
CA VAL A 161 -6.27 5.99 11.46
C VAL A 161 -4.81 5.71 11.17
N ILE A 162 -4.35 6.19 10.01
CA ILE A 162 -3.01 5.90 9.49
C ILE A 162 -2.27 7.22 9.31
N ALA A 163 -1.00 7.26 9.73
CA ALA A 163 -0.13 8.40 9.55
C ALA A 163 1.24 7.96 9.00
N ALA A 164 1.77 8.76 8.07
CA ALA A 164 3.15 8.71 7.63
C ALA A 164 3.81 10.05 8.01
N PHE A 165 5.01 9.99 8.58
CA PHE A 165 5.75 11.15 9.02
C PHE A 165 6.98 11.33 8.14
N TYR A 166 7.21 12.55 7.67
CA TYR A 166 8.27 12.85 6.71
C TYR A 166 9.31 13.77 7.34
N ASN A 167 10.57 13.60 6.94
CA ASN A 167 11.59 14.62 7.16
C ASN A 167 11.48 15.76 6.13
N GLU A 168 12.31 16.79 6.26
CA GLU A 168 12.34 17.95 5.37
C GLU A 168 12.64 17.61 3.90
N SER A 169 13.29 16.46 3.65
CA SER A 169 13.59 15.97 2.30
C SER A 169 12.47 15.10 1.72
N GLY A 170 11.37 14.89 2.45
CA GLY A 170 10.23 14.10 2.01
C GLY A 170 10.37 12.58 2.19
N TYR A 171 11.37 12.11 2.95
CA TYR A 171 11.50 10.69 3.29
C TYR A 171 10.66 10.34 4.52
N VAL A 172 9.99 9.19 4.45
CA VAL A 172 9.22 8.61 5.55
C VAL A 172 10.17 8.17 6.65
N VAL A 173 10.08 8.79 7.82
CA VAL A 173 10.92 8.50 9.00
C VAL A 173 10.18 7.75 10.11
N ALA A 174 8.85 7.73 10.05
CA ALA A 174 8.02 6.94 10.94
C ALA A 174 6.65 6.71 10.29
N THR A 175 5.99 5.65 10.71
CA THR A 175 4.61 5.33 10.32
C THR A 175 3.83 4.92 11.55
N SER A 176 2.53 5.19 11.57
CA SER A 176 1.66 4.76 12.66
C SER A 176 0.32 4.31 12.13
N CYS A 177 -0.24 3.30 12.78
CA CYS A 177 -1.59 2.81 12.54
C CYS A 177 -2.26 2.60 13.89
N SER A 178 -3.43 3.18 14.06
CA SER A 178 -4.30 2.93 15.21
C SER A 178 -5.70 2.62 14.73
N TYR A 179 -6.51 2.02 15.60
CA TYR A 179 -7.92 1.77 15.35
C TYR A 179 -8.75 2.83 16.07
N LEU A 180 -9.93 3.15 15.55
CA LEU A 180 -10.93 3.85 16.34
C LEU A 180 -11.30 3.02 17.58
N GLY A 181 -11.61 3.72 18.68
CA GLY A 181 -12.06 3.06 19.90
C GLY A 181 -13.38 2.31 19.70
N SER A 182 -14.29 2.86 18.88
CA SER A 182 -15.41 2.11 18.32
C SER A 182 -14.94 1.37 17.07
N GLN A 183 -15.26 0.08 16.94
CA GLN A 183 -14.88 -0.67 15.74
C GLN A 183 -15.71 -0.27 14.51
N ASP A 184 -16.88 0.33 14.73
CA ASP A 184 -17.79 0.76 13.68
C ASP A 184 -18.01 2.28 13.76
N LEU A 185 -18.21 2.89 12.60
CA LEU A 185 -18.61 4.29 12.44
C LEU A 185 -19.76 4.36 11.44
N GLY A 186 -20.98 4.55 11.93
CA GLY A 186 -22.20 4.62 11.14
C GLY A 186 -22.29 5.90 10.29
N PRO A 187 -23.25 5.97 9.36
CA PRO A 187 -23.45 7.15 8.52
C PRO A 187 -23.66 8.42 9.35
N ASN A 188 -22.89 9.46 9.04
CA ASN A 188 -22.83 10.75 9.72
C ASN A 188 -22.28 10.77 11.15
N GLU A 189 -21.82 9.63 11.69
CA GLU A 189 -21.17 9.57 12.99
C GLU A 189 -19.74 10.13 12.94
N THR A 190 -19.23 10.56 14.11
CA THR A 190 -17.89 11.12 14.32
C THR A 190 -17.19 10.42 15.48
#